data_AF-A0A971N0A4-F1
#
_entry.id   AF-A0A971N0A4-F1
#
_cell.length_a   1.000
_cell.length_b   1.000
_cell.length_c   1.000
_cell.angle_alpha   90.00
_cell.angle_beta   90.00
_cell.angle_gamma   90.00
#
_symmetry.space_group_name_H-M   'P 1'
#
loop_
_entity.id
_entity.type
_entity.pdbx_description
1 polymer ?
#
loop_
_entity_poly.entity_id
_entity_poly.type
_entity_poly.pdbx_seq_one_letter_code
_entity_poly.pdbx_strand_id
1 'polypeptide(L)'
;MNFSSVGKNIKRYLSILLVTTVVLVGFPLSVYAGDPGTDLWTAKVTTKPDGYQEDDDGDVTISTAEGLAWLSKVVNGLDGVEADSFEGRTVTLAADIDLEGHLWNPIGREASGGDFPFKGTFDGCGYKIPNMKVDVSTNSGSLCAGLFGLVEAGVEGKGIVKNIIVSGEVKSTGVGNSYTGGIVGRSKGGAVRNSSFVGDVTAKYVSSNSTSRNNFAGGILGHSLEGEVSDCSFEGEVTASGNYQNIAGGIVGSSNTSEVSNCRSAGNITAIDGEKVDNWG
;
A
#
# COMPACT_ATOMS: atom_id res chain seq x y z
N MET A 1 20.02 -78.18 -11.98
CA MET A 1 20.36 -76.87 -12.56
C MET A 1 19.75 -75.79 -11.68
N ASN A 2 20.58 -74.84 -11.26
CA ASN A 2 20.31 -73.73 -10.33
C ASN A 2 19.37 -72.66 -10.91
N PHE A 3 18.66 -71.93 -10.05
CA PHE A 3 18.55 -70.45 -9.98
C PHE A 3 17.99 -70.09 -8.58
N SER A 4 18.83 -69.66 -7.64
CA SER A 4 19.19 -68.27 -7.29
C SER A 4 18.07 -67.42 -6.68
N SER A 5 18.22 -67.11 -5.38
CA SER A 5 17.89 -65.79 -4.83
C SER A 5 18.78 -65.57 -3.60
N VAL A 6 19.77 -64.69 -3.75
CA VAL A 6 20.71 -64.28 -2.70
C VAL A 6 20.21 -62.96 -2.14
N GLY A 7 20.02 -62.92 -0.83
CA GLY A 7 19.75 -61.71 -0.07
C GLY A 7 21.03 -61.11 0.53
N LYS A 8 20.90 -59.81 0.83
CA LYS A 8 21.62 -58.99 1.84
C LYS A 8 23.05 -58.46 1.56
N ASN A 9 23.08 -57.12 1.47
CA ASN A 9 23.86 -56.18 2.30
C ASN A 9 25.39 -56.02 2.12
N ILE A 10 25.86 -54.82 1.72
CA ILE A 10 26.68 -53.86 2.51
C ILE A 10 27.47 -52.84 1.64
N LYS A 11 27.10 -51.56 1.83
CA LYS A 11 27.84 -50.26 1.87
C LYS A 11 29.07 -50.01 0.97
N ARG A 12 29.12 -48.80 0.35
CA ARG A 12 30.14 -47.74 0.57
C ARG A 12 30.03 -46.53 -0.41
N TYR A 13 29.98 -45.30 0.17
CA TYR A 13 30.49 -43.98 -0.30
C TYR A 13 29.98 -43.41 -1.65
N LEU A 14 29.82 -42.11 -1.93
CA LEU A 14 29.85 -40.79 -1.27
C LEU A 14 29.46 -39.79 -2.41
N SER A 15 29.02 -38.57 -2.09
CA SER A 15 29.02 -37.34 -2.94
C SER A 15 27.68 -36.83 -3.50
N ILE A 16 27.06 -35.94 -2.71
CA ILE A 16 26.78 -34.52 -2.99
C ILE A 16 26.40 -34.15 -4.44
N LEU A 17 25.11 -33.81 -4.64
CA LEU A 17 24.70 -32.51 -5.18
C LEU A 17 23.22 -32.27 -4.82
N LEU A 18 22.95 -31.65 -3.66
CA LEU A 18 21.63 -31.12 -3.37
C LEU A 18 21.52 -29.81 -4.18
N VAL A 19 20.89 -29.89 -5.35
CA VAL A 19 20.50 -28.71 -6.11
C VAL A 19 19.42 -28.01 -5.29
N THR A 20 19.80 -27.03 -4.48
CA THR A 20 18.86 -26.05 -3.95
C THR A 20 18.42 -25.20 -5.14
N THR A 21 17.34 -25.61 -5.78
CA THR A 21 16.52 -24.69 -6.56
C THR A 21 16.06 -23.61 -5.59
N VAL A 22 16.75 -22.47 -5.63
CA VAL A 22 16.21 -21.21 -5.16
C VAL A 22 14.95 -21.01 -6.00
N VAL A 23 13.80 -21.33 -5.41
CA VAL A 23 12.53 -20.82 -5.91
C VAL A 23 12.62 -19.32 -5.65
N LEU A 24 13.13 -18.58 -6.65
CA LEU A 24 12.78 -17.17 -6.78
C LEU A 24 11.26 -17.17 -6.96
N VAL A 25 10.55 -17.09 -5.84
CA VAL A 25 9.20 -16.52 -5.84
C VAL A 25 9.41 -15.13 -6.40
N GLY A 26 9.10 -14.99 -7.70
CA GLY A 26 9.05 -13.70 -8.35
C GLY A 26 8.00 -12.91 -7.59
N PHE A 27 8.46 -12.11 -6.62
CA PHE A 27 7.64 -11.07 -6.04
C PHE A 27 7.15 -10.22 -7.23
N PRO A 28 5.86 -9.87 -7.29
CA PRO A 28 5.42 -8.86 -8.24
C PRO A 28 6.23 -7.60 -7.94
N LEU A 29 7.25 -7.35 -8.76
CA LEU A 29 8.00 -6.11 -8.74
C LEU A 29 6.99 -5.02 -9.11
N SER A 30 6.54 -4.27 -8.12
CA SER A 30 6.19 -2.87 -8.36
C SER A 30 7.50 -2.23 -8.85
N VAL A 31 7.68 -2.17 -10.16
CA VAL A 31 8.86 -1.55 -10.78
C VAL A 31 8.67 -0.06 -10.60
N TYR A 32 9.40 0.55 -9.66
CA TYR A 32 9.52 2.00 -9.53
C TYR A 32 10.31 2.54 -10.74
N ALA A 33 9.93 3.71 -11.27
CA ALA A 33 10.60 4.34 -12.41
C ALA A 33 11.87 5.07 -11.96
N GLY A 34 12.98 4.35 -11.84
CA GLY A 34 14.31 4.78 -11.39
C GLY A 34 15.01 3.58 -10.74
N ASP A 35 16.34 3.53 -10.60
CA ASP A 35 16.95 2.46 -9.78
C ASP A 35 16.58 2.70 -8.30
N PRO A 36 15.57 2.01 -7.74
CA PRO A 36 14.83 2.49 -6.58
C PRO A 36 15.18 1.72 -5.30
N GLY A 37 16.04 0.70 -5.41
CA GLY A 37 16.22 -0.31 -4.37
C GLY A 37 16.86 0.21 -3.07
N THR A 38 17.47 1.40 -3.09
CA THR A 38 18.19 1.96 -1.93
C THR A 38 17.52 3.18 -1.30
N ASP A 39 16.62 3.87 -2.02
CA ASP A 39 15.96 5.08 -1.50
C ASP A 39 14.61 4.80 -0.83
N LEU A 40 14.08 3.57 -0.98
CA LEU A 40 12.86 3.15 -0.31
C LEU A 40 13.08 3.06 1.20
N TRP A 41 12.17 3.65 1.99
CA TRP A 41 12.22 3.59 3.46
C TRP A 41 12.35 2.18 4.01
N THR A 42 11.65 1.21 3.41
CA THR A 42 11.76 -0.19 3.82
C THR A 42 13.13 -0.79 3.50
N ALA A 43 13.85 -0.33 2.47
CA ALA A 43 15.21 -0.80 2.20
C ALA A 43 16.23 -0.32 3.25
N LYS A 44 15.95 0.79 3.95
CA LYS A 44 16.82 1.38 4.98
C LYS A 44 16.77 0.65 6.32
N VAL A 45 15.73 -0.17 6.57
CA VAL A 45 15.53 -0.89 7.84
C VAL A 45 15.67 -2.40 7.65
N THR A 46 16.67 -3.01 8.29
CA THR A 46 16.90 -4.47 8.18
C THR A 46 16.56 -5.23 9.47
N THR A 47 16.43 -4.53 10.58
CA THR A 47 16.05 -5.05 11.89
C THR A 47 15.02 -4.13 12.53
N LYS A 48 14.25 -4.65 13.50
CA LYS A 48 13.28 -3.87 14.29
C LYS A 48 13.98 -2.65 14.91
N PRO A 49 13.58 -1.41 14.56
CA PRO A 49 14.24 -0.21 15.04
C PRO A 49 13.71 0.22 16.42
N ASP A 50 14.51 0.97 17.18
CA ASP A 50 14.12 1.49 18.50
C ASP A 50 12.89 2.42 18.43
N GLY A 51 12.64 3.04 17.27
CA GLY A 51 11.45 3.85 17.03
C GLY A 51 10.15 3.06 16.85
N TYR A 52 10.18 1.73 17.00
CA TYR A 52 9.02 0.84 17.01
C TYR A 52 9.01 0.06 18.32
N GLN A 53 8.09 0.43 19.22
CA GLN A 53 7.92 -0.21 20.52
C GLN A 53 6.60 -0.97 20.54
N GLU A 54 6.64 -2.23 20.92
CA GLU A 54 5.47 -3.12 20.98
C GLU A 54 5.31 -3.58 22.41
N ASP A 55 4.11 -3.46 22.96
CA ASP A 55 3.79 -3.89 24.32
C ASP A 55 3.30 -5.34 24.39
N ASP A 56 2.94 -5.78 25.60
CA ASP A 56 2.49 -7.16 25.86
C ASP A 56 1.14 -7.49 25.20
N ASP A 57 0.34 -6.48 24.86
CA ASP A 57 -0.94 -6.61 24.15
C ASP A 57 -0.75 -6.58 22.61
N GLY A 58 0.48 -6.35 22.15
CA GLY A 58 0.85 -6.21 20.74
C GLY A 58 0.52 -4.84 20.15
N ASP A 59 0.09 -3.89 20.97
CA ASP A 59 -0.10 -2.50 20.56
C ASP A 59 1.28 -1.88 20.32
N VAL A 60 1.36 -0.98 19.34
CA VAL A 60 2.61 -0.41 18.86
C VAL A 60 2.64 1.09 19.03
N THR A 61 3.76 1.60 19.52
CA THR A 61 4.09 3.03 19.55
C THR A 61 5.24 3.32 18.60
N ILE A 62 5.05 4.29 17.69
CA ILE A 62 6.03 4.67 16.68
C ILE A 62 6.51 6.10 16.92
N SER A 63 7.83 6.30 16.94
CA SER A 63 8.45 7.61 17.19
C SER A 63 9.48 8.04 16.14
N THR A 64 9.79 7.19 15.15
CA THR A 64 10.76 7.53 14.08
C THR A 64 10.28 7.05 12.70
N ALA A 65 10.91 7.57 11.64
CA ALA A 65 10.63 7.18 10.26
C ALA A 65 11.00 5.71 10.00
N GLU A 66 12.10 5.22 10.58
CA GLU A 66 12.47 3.81 10.56
C GLU A 66 11.40 2.94 11.21
N GLY A 67 10.82 3.38 12.34
CA GLY A 67 9.73 2.68 13.01
C GLY A 67 8.49 2.58 12.12
N LEU A 68 8.12 3.68 11.46
CA LEU A 68 6.99 3.68 10.52
C LEU A 68 7.27 2.81 9.29
N ALA A 69 8.50 2.83 8.78
CA ALA A 69 8.93 1.93 7.70
C ALA A 69 8.88 0.46 8.12
N TRP A 70 9.22 0.15 9.38
CA TRP A 70 9.14 -1.20 9.93
C TRP A 70 7.69 -1.69 9.99
N LEU A 71 6.73 -0.84 10.37
CA LEU A 71 5.30 -1.16 10.27
C LEU A 71 4.91 -1.55 8.84
N SER A 72 5.36 -0.80 7.83
CA SER A 72 5.12 -1.14 6.42
C SER A 72 5.69 -2.51 6.05
N LYS A 73 6.87 -2.90 6.58
CA LYS A 73 7.42 -4.26 6.37
C LYS A 73 6.56 -5.34 7.01
N VAL A 74 6.18 -5.14 8.27
CA VAL A 74 5.39 -6.10 9.03
C VAL A 74 4.04 -6.32 8.36
N VAL A 75 3.31 -5.26 8.01
CA VAL A 75 1.99 -5.42 7.36
C VAL A 75 2.10 -6.13 6.01
N ASN A 76 3.14 -5.81 5.23
CA ASN A 76 3.29 -6.35 3.88
C ASN A 76 4.05 -7.69 3.79
N GLY A 77 4.59 -8.19 4.91
CA GLY A 77 5.43 -9.40 4.96
C GLY A 77 6.69 -9.29 4.08
N LEU A 78 7.44 -8.20 4.20
CA LEU A 78 8.60 -7.92 3.34
C LEU A 78 9.91 -8.48 3.92
N ASP A 79 10.84 -8.84 3.03
CA ASP A 79 12.23 -9.19 3.37
C ASP A 79 12.38 -10.27 4.46
N GLY A 80 11.46 -11.25 4.47
CA GLY A 80 11.45 -12.35 5.43
C GLY A 80 10.81 -12.01 6.78
N VAL A 81 10.29 -10.80 6.96
CA VAL A 81 9.40 -10.45 8.09
C VAL A 81 8.04 -11.10 7.84
N GLU A 82 7.49 -11.74 8.87
CA GLU A 82 6.15 -12.34 8.77
C GLU A 82 5.08 -11.25 8.65
N ALA A 83 4.04 -11.52 7.85
CA ALA A 83 2.97 -10.58 7.64
C ALA A 83 2.03 -10.51 8.85
N ASP A 84 1.74 -9.31 9.35
CA ASP A 84 0.76 -9.10 10.42
C ASP A 84 -0.18 -7.94 10.08
N SER A 85 -1.49 -8.21 10.12
CA SER A 85 -2.53 -7.24 9.77
C SER A 85 -2.88 -6.24 10.90
N PHE A 86 -2.42 -6.49 12.13
CA PHE A 86 -2.80 -5.72 13.33
C PHE A 86 -4.29 -5.79 13.69
N GLU A 87 -5.02 -6.79 13.21
CA GLU A 87 -6.42 -6.98 13.62
C GLU A 87 -6.56 -6.99 15.15
N GLY A 88 -7.50 -6.19 15.67
CA GLY A 88 -7.73 -6.03 17.11
C GLY A 88 -6.81 -5.02 17.81
N ARG A 89 -5.66 -4.67 17.22
CA ARG A 89 -4.59 -3.88 17.86
C ARG A 89 -4.52 -2.44 17.36
N THR A 90 -3.80 -1.61 18.12
CA THR A 90 -3.59 -0.18 17.89
C THR A 90 -2.14 0.13 17.61
N VAL A 91 -1.90 0.96 16.60
CA VAL A 91 -0.62 1.61 16.33
C VAL A 91 -0.80 3.10 16.60
N THR A 92 0.04 3.67 17.48
CA THR A 92 0.01 5.09 17.83
C THR A 92 1.30 5.78 17.42
N LEU A 93 1.21 7.05 17.05
CA LEU A 93 2.40 7.90 16.92
C LEU A 93 2.71 8.61 18.23
N ALA A 94 4.00 8.74 18.54
CA ALA A 94 4.52 9.44 19.71
C ALA A 94 5.32 10.71 19.36
N ALA A 95 5.51 11.00 18.07
CA ALA A 95 6.21 12.18 17.57
C ALA A 95 5.78 12.49 16.13
N ASP A 96 6.10 13.70 15.68
CA ASP A 96 6.13 14.01 14.24
C ASP A 96 7.22 13.14 13.57
N ILE A 97 6.92 12.61 12.38
CA ILE A 97 7.80 11.70 11.63
C ILE A 97 8.07 12.28 10.24
N ASP A 98 9.20 12.94 10.06
CA ASP A 98 9.65 13.40 8.75
C ASP A 98 10.12 12.22 7.90
N LEU A 99 9.54 12.04 6.71
CA LEU A 99 9.94 11.00 5.76
C LEU A 99 11.06 11.45 4.80
N GLU A 100 11.56 12.67 4.96
CA GLU A 100 12.77 13.21 4.32
C GLU A 100 12.75 13.16 2.78
N GLY A 101 11.57 13.01 2.16
CA GLY A 101 11.43 12.88 0.71
C GLY A 101 11.90 11.54 0.14
N HIS A 102 12.29 10.59 0.99
CA HIS A 102 12.61 9.22 0.59
C HIS A 102 11.36 8.50 0.08
N LEU A 103 11.55 7.55 -0.84
CA LEU A 103 10.43 6.78 -1.38
C LEU A 103 9.71 6.01 -0.27
N TRP A 104 8.40 6.16 -0.23
CA TRP A 104 7.50 5.53 0.72
C TRP A 104 6.91 4.24 0.14
N ASN A 105 6.99 3.16 0.91
CA ASN A 105 6.28 1.93 0.60
C ASN A 105 4.93 1.92 1.35
N PRO A 106 3.78 1.97 0.66
CA PRO A 106 2.47 2.03 1.31
C PRO A 106 2.25 0.90 2.32
N ILE A 107 1.62 1.21 3.46
CA ILE A 107 1.25 0.20 4.45
C ILE A 107 0.03 -0.58 3.93
N GLY A 108 0.23 -1.87 3.72
CA GLY A 108 -0.74 -2.77 3.10
C GLY A 108 -0.83 -2.66 1.59
N ARG A 109 -1.15 -3.77 0.92
CA ARG A 109 -1.20 -3.88 -0.54
C ARG A 109 -2.15 -4.96 -1.05
N GLU A 110 -2.58 -4.83 -2.30
CA GLU A 110 -3.11 -5.96 -3.07
C GLU A 110 -1.95 -6.77 -3.67
N ALA A 111 -2.05 -8.09 -3.65
CA ALA A 111 -1.07 -8.96 -4.31
C ALA A 111 -1.73 -10.23 -4.87
N SER A 112 -1.14 -10.76 -5.94
CA SER A 112 -1.65 -11.93 -6.67
C SER A 112 -1.70 -13.22 -5.84
N GLY A 113 -0.98 -13.29 -4.73
CA GLY A 113 -0.97 -14.42 -3.79
C GLY A 113 -1.88 -14.25 -2.56
N GLY A 114 -2.59 -13.14 -2.46
CA GLY A 114 -3.37 -12.75 -1.28
C GLY A 114 -3.11 -11.30 -0.91
N ASP A 115 -4.16 -10.60 -0.51
CA ASP A 115 -4.05 -9.21 -0.06
C ASP A 115 -3.39 -9.14 1.33
N PHE A 116 -2.67 -8.04 1.57
CA PHE A 116 -2.03 -7.72 2.84
C PHE A 116 -2.64 -6.44 3.41
N PRO A 117 -3.89 -6.45 3.91
CA PRO A 117 -4.52 -5.26 4.44
C PRO A 117 -4.01 -4.91 5.84
N PHE A 118 -4.02 -3.62 6.17
CA PHE A 118 -4.03 -3.19 7.56
C PHE A 118 -5.46 -3.28 8.12
N LYS A 119 -5.63 -4.01 9.23
CA LYS A 119 -6.91 -4.27 9.94
C LYS A 119 -6.93 -3.74 11.37
N GLY A 120 -5.87 -3.04 11.79
CA GLY A 120 -5.79 -2.41 13.11
C GLY A 120 -6.40 -1.02 13.17
N THR A 121 -6.12 -0.33 14.27
CA THR A 121 -6.35 1.12 14.41
C THR A 121 -5.01 1.83 14.34
N PHE A 122 -4.82 2.73 13.37
CA PHE A 122 -3.72 3.67 13.35
C PHE A 122 -4.19 5.02 13.87
N ASP A 123 -3.71 5.43 15.04
CA ASP A 123 -3.99 6.71 15.67
C ASP A 123 -2.74 7.60 15.60
N GLY A 124 -2.77 8.59 14.71
CA GLY A 124 -1.69 9.56 14.58
C GLY A 124 -1.53 10.48 15.79
N CYS A 125 -2.46 10.46 16.75
CA CYS A 125 -2.47 11.31 17.96
C CYS A 125 -2.30 12.81 17.69
N GLY A 126 -2.63 13.28 16.48
CA GLY A 126 -2.48 14.67 16.02
C GLY A 126 -1.08 15.02 15.49
N TYR A 127 -0.15 14.06 15.46
CA TYR A 127 1.20 14.25 14.91
C TYR A 127 1.19 14.34 13.38
N LYS A 128 2.32 14.79 12.84
CA LYS A 128 2.53 15.04 11.42
C LYS A 128 3.47 14.02 10.80
N ILE A 129 3.23 13.73 9.52
CA ILE A 129 4.15 12.98 8.66
C ILE A 129 4.44 13.84 7.41
N PRO A 130 5.42 14.76 7.47
CA PRO A 130 5.79 15.56 6.31
C PRO A 130 6.70 14.82 5.33
N ASN A 131 6.83 15.39 4.13
CA ASN A 131 7.76 14.98 3.08
C ASN A 131 7.59 13.51 2.63
N MET A 132 6.35 13.01 2.63
CA MET A 132 6.06 11.69 2.08
C MET A 132 6.19 11.69 0.56
N LYS A 133 6.80 10.64 -0.02
CA LYS A 133 6.91 10.49 -1.47
C LYS A 133 6.53 9.10 -1.92
N VAL A 134 5.35 8.94 -2.49
CA VAL A 134 4.92 7.69 -3.12
C VAL A 134 5.04 7.85 -4.63
N ASP A 135 5.83 6.99 -5.29
CA ASP A 135 5.91 6.92 -6.77
C ASP A 135 5.85 5.45 -7.20
N VAL A 136 4.65 4.87 -7.17
CA VAL A 136 4.45 3.45 -7.47
C VAL A 136 4.06 3.23 -8.92
N SER A 137 4.69 2.25 -9.56
CA SER A 137 4.28 1.84 -10.91
C SER A 137 4.25 0.33 -11.10
N THR A 138 3.37 -0.11 -12.00
CA THR A 138 3.26 -1.51 -12.39
C THR A 138 2.78 -1.68 -13.82
N ASN A 139 3.25 -2.72 -14.49
CA ASN A 139 2.75 -3.18 -15.79
C ASN A 139 1.72 -4.31 -15.65
N SER A 140 1.29 -4.64 -14.43
CA SER A 140 0.28 -5.67 -14.16
C SER A 140 -0.36 -5.50 -12.77
N GLY A 141 -1.59 -6.00 -12.60
CA GLY A 141 -2.28 -5.92 -11.30
C GLY A 141 -2.77 -4.51 -10.93
N SER A 142 -3.39 -4.40 -9.75
CA SER A 142 -3.86 -3.13 -9.21
C SER A 142 -2.76 -2.38 -8.46
N LEU A 143 -2.86 -1.06 -8.39
CA LEU A 143 -2.07 -0.20 -7.52
C LEU A 143 -2.94 0.34 -6.38
N CYS A 144 -2.39 0.35 -5.18
CA CYS A 144 -2.96 1.00 -4.01
C CYS A 144 -1.89 1.95 -3.44
N ALA A 145 -2.12 3.26 -3.53
CA ALA A 145 -1.13 4.28 -3.23
C ALA A 145 -1.63 5.28 -2.18
N GLY A 146 -0.75 5.63 -1.24
CA GLY A 146 -0.99 6.53 -0.10
C GLY A 146 -0.03 6.21 1.04
N LEU A 147 -0.24 6.84 2.21
CA LEU A 147 0.44 6.39 3.44
C LEU A 147 0.12 4.90 3.69
N PHE A 148 -1.16 4.56 3.59
CA PHE A 148 -1.66 3.19 3.51
C PHE A 148 -2.06 2.87 2.07
N GLY A 149 -1.66 1.70 1.58
CA GLY A 149 -2.16 1.19 0.31
C GLY A 149 -3.55 0.60 0.52
N LEU A 150 -3.67 -0.40 1.39
CA LEU A 150 -4.91 -1.14 1.61
C LEU A 150 -5.28 -1.20 3.10
N VAL A 151 -6.48 -0.72 3.40
CA VAL A 151 -7.12 -0.84 4.72
C VAL A 151 -8.39 -1.68 4.57
N GLU A 152 -8.64 -2.59 5.51
CA GLU A 152 -9.82 -3.45 5.53
C GLU A 152 -10.41 -3.51 6.94
N ALA A 153 -11.74 -3.58 7.04
CA ALA A 153 -12.38 -3.91 8.30
C ALA A 153 -12.06 -5.36 8.70
N GLY A 154 -11.52 -5.53 9.89
CA GLY A 154 -11.43 -6.79 10.61
C GLY A 154 -12.75 -7.16 11.29
N VAL A 155 -12.76 -8.32 11.93
CA VAL A 155 -13.89 -8.95 12.64
C VAL A 155 -14.45 -8.04 13.74
N GLU A 156 -13.61 -7.18 14.34
CA GLU A 156 -14.02 -6.20 15.35
C GLU A 156 -14.42 -4.82 14.78
N GLY A 157 -14.58 -4.70 13.45
CA GLY A 157 -14.82 -3.42 12.80
C GLY A 157 -13.62 -2.46 12.83
N LYS A 158 -12.42 -2.99 13.10
CA LYS A 158 -11.16 -2.23 13.12
C LYS A 158 -10.47 -2.31 11.77
N GLY A 159 -9.83 -1.23 11.37
CA GLY A 159 -9.49 -0.89 9.98
C GLY A 159 -9.60 0.62 9.88
N ILE A 160 -8.98 1.31 10.84
CA ILE A 160 -9.25 2.73 11.12
C ILE A 160 -7.94 3.48 11.02
N VAL A 161 -7.91 4.53 10.21
CA VAL A 161 -6.81 5.50 10.17
C VAL A 161 -7.36 6.83 10.66
N LYS A 162 -6.78 7.40 11.71
CA LYS A 162 -7.31 8.64 12.30
C LYS A 162 -6.25 9.55 12.89
N ASN A 163 -6.64 10.81 13.12
CA ASN A 163 -5.88 11.81 13.87
C ASN A 163 -4.47 12.04 13.31
N ILE A 164 -4.30 12.09 11.99
CA ILE A 164 -2.99 12.28 11.37
C ILE A 164 -2.99 13.41 10.35
N ILE A 165 -1.89 14.14 10.27
CA ILE A 165 -1.66 15.16 9.24
C ILE A 165 -0.48 14.70 8.38
N VAL A 166 -0.71 14.45 7.10
CA VAL A 166 0.33 13.98 6.17
C VAL A 166 0.58 15.05 5.13
N SER A 167 1.83 15.27 4.73
CA SER A 167 2.13 16.10 3.56
C SER A 167 3.15 15.45 2.64
N GLY A 168 3.01 15.67 1.34
CA GLY A 168 3.88 15.03 0.35
C GLY A 168 3.28 14.91 -1.04
N GLU A 169 3.85 14.01 -1.83
CA GLU A 169 3.40 13.69 -3.19
C GLU A 169 3.02 12.20 -3.26
N VAL A 170 1.84 11.90 -3.81
CA VAL A 170 1.40 10.54 -4.07
C VAL A 170 1.14 10.36 -5.55
N LYS A 171 1.93 9.50 -6.18
CA LYS A 171 1.84 9.21 -7.60
C LYS A 171 1.75 7.71 -7.83
N SER A 172 0.79 7.32 -8.66
CA SER A 172 0.67 5.98 -9.20
C SER A 172 0.69 6.01 -10.73
N THR A 173 1.35 5.06 -11.36
CA THR A 173 1.35 4.90 -12.82
C THR A 173 1.22 3.42 -13.20
N GLY A 174 0.13 3.04 -13.85
CA GLY A 174 -0.08 1.63 -14.16
C GLY A 174 -1.05 1.32 -15.29
N VAL A 175 -1.20 0.02 -15.56
CA VAL A 175 -2.08 -0.51 -16.62
C VAL A 175 -3.28 -1.29 -16.07
N GLY A 176 -3.36 -1.48 -14.75
CA GLY A 176 -4.50 -2.08 -14.05
C GLY A 176 -5.34 -1.04 -13.33
N ASN A 177 -6.10 -1.49 -12.33
CA ASN A 177 -6.84 -0.56 -11.47
C ASN A 177 -5.84 0.28 -10.66
N SER A 178 -6.10 1.56 -10.50
CA SER A 178 -5.34 2.42 -9.60
C SER A 178 -6.27 3.05 -8.58
N TYR A 179 -5.92 2.88 -7.32
CA TYR A 179 -6.58 3.52 -6.19
C TYR A 179 -5.55 4.37 -5.46
N THR A 180 -5.62 5.69 -5.68
CA THR A 180 -4.59 6.63 -5.24
C THR A 180 -5.23 7.63 -4.30
N GLY A 181 -4.81 7.61 -3.03
CA GLY A 181 -5.23 8.58 -2.04
C GLY A 181 -4.04 9.18 -1.31
N GLY A 182 -4.17 10.42 -0.84
CA GLY A 182 -3.13 11.03 -0.01
C GLY A 182 -2.82 10.20 1.24
N ILE A 183 -3.86 9.68 1.91
CA ILE A 183 -3.71 8.89 3.14
C ILE A 183 -3.94 7.40 2.87
N VAL A 184 -5.02 7.04 2.19
CA VAL A 184 -5.37 5.64 1.93
C VAL A 184 -5.64 5.42 0.45
N GLY A 185 -5.01 4.42 -0.17
CA GLY A 185 -5.29 4.04 -1.55
C GLY A 185 -6.69 3.43 -1.69
N ARG A 186 -6.91 2.31 -1.01
CA ARG A 186 -8.17 1.56 -1.04
C ARG A 186 -8.63 1.20 0.38
N SER A 187 -9.91 1.43 0.65
CA SER A 187 -10.58 0.95 1.87
C SER A 187 -11.66 -0.08 1.51
N LYS A 188 -11.69 -1.17 2.28
CA LYS A 188 -12.72 -2.22 2.26
C LYS A 188 -13.38 -2.33 3.63
N GLY A 189 -14.35 -1.47 3.92
CA GLY A 189 -15.09 -1.46 5.19
C GLY A 189 -14.41 -0.67 6.30
N GLY A 190 -13.18 -0.21 6.07
CA GLY A 190 -12.43 0.62 7.01
C GLY A 190 -12.92 2.06 7.06
N ALA A 191 -12.35 2.83 7.98
CA ALA A 191 -12.68 4.24 8.18
C ALA A 191 -11.44 5.13 8.16
N VAL A 192 -11.59 6.34 7.61
CA VAL A 192 -10.60 7.43 7.71
C VAL A 192 -11.26 8.60 8.43
N ARG A 193 -10.72 9.00 9.59
CA ARG A 193 -11.37 10.01 10.45
C ARG A 193 -10.40 11.11 10.87
N ASN A 194 -10.87 12.34 10.98
CA ASN A 194 -10.11 13.45 11.57
C ASN A 194 -8.65 13.52 11.07
N SER A 195 -8.47 13.42 9.75
CA SER A 195 -7.13 13.31 9.15
C SER A 195 -7.01 14.25 7.96
N SER A 196 -5.80 14.75 7.71
CA SER A 196 -5.55 15.72 6.66
C SER A 196 -4.39 15.35 5.76
N PHE A 197 -4.52 15.66 4.48
CA PHE A 197 -3.44 15.53 3.51
C PHE A 197 -3.17 16.87 2.82
N VAL A 198 -1.88 17.24 2.73
CA VAL A 198 -1.42 18.45 2.02
C VAL A 198 -0.40 18.06 0.96
N GLY A 199 -0.73 18.32 -0.31
CA GLY A 199 0.12 18.07 -1.46
C GLY A 199 -0.62 17.37 -2.59
N ASP A 200 0.14 16.81 -3.54
CA ASP A 200 -0.41 16.39 -4.82
C ASP A 200 -0.70 14.89 -4.88
N VAL A 201 -1.83 14.54 -5.47
CA VAL A 201 -2.28 13.15 -5.68
C VAL A 201 -2.51 12.91 -7.17
N THR A 202 -1.69 12.07 -7.78
CA THR A 202 -1.75 11.76 -9.21
C THR A 202 -1.95 10.27 -9.46
N ALA A 203 -3.02 9.91 -10.19
CA ALA A 203 -3.25 8.57 -10.70
C ALA A 203 -3.17 8.56 -12.24
N LYS A 204 -2.21 7.81 -12.80
CA LYS A 204 -1.99 7.77 -14.25
C LYS A 204 -2.19 6.37 -14.82
N TYR A 205 -3.16 6.24 -15.71
CA TYR A 205 -3.35 5.03 -16.51
C TYR A 205 -2.57 5.12 -17.83
N VAL A 206 -1.72 4.13 -18.11
CA VAL A 206 -0.77 4.14 -19.25
C VAL A 206 -0.93 2.98 -20.24
N SER A 207 -2.02 2.21 -20.16
CA SER A 207 -2.25 1.14 -21.15
C SER A 207 -2.67 1.72 -22.52
N SER A 208 -2.13 1.14 -23.58
CA SER A 208 -2.63 1.33 -24.95
C SER A 208 -3.91 0.54 -25.22
N ASN A 209 -4.21 -0.46 -24.38
CA ASN A 209 -5.36 -1.34 -24.52
C ASN A 209 -6.38 -0.99 -23.44
N SER A 210 -7.48 -0.35 -23.85
CA SER A 210 -8.61 -0.01 -22.99
C SER A 210 -9.31 -1.27 -22.50
N THR A 211 -8.87 -1.78 -21.35
CA THR A 211 -9.58 -2.81 -20.60
C THR A 211 -10.35 -2.11 -19.48
N SER A 212 -11.49 -2.67 -19.05
CA SER A 212 -12.34 -2.12 -17.98
C SER A 212 -11.58 -1.99 -16.66
N ARG A 213 -10.87 -0.89 -16.49
CA ARG A 213 -9.99 -0.59 -15.35
C ARG A 213 -10.37 0.74 -14.77
N ASN A 214 -10.30 0.82 -13.45
CA ASN A 214 -10.66 2.01 -12.70
C ASN A 214 -9.40 2.82 -12.39
N ASN A 215 -9.36 4.10 -12.76
CA ASN A 215 -8.28 5.01 -12.36
C ASN A 215 -8.85 6.08 -11.42
N PHE A 216 -8.76 5.83 -10.12
CA PHE A 216 -9.37 6.66 -9.08
C PHE A 216 -8.32 7.41 -8.28
N ALA A 217 -8.45 8.74 -8.23
CA ALA A 217 -7.63 9.63 -7.41
C ALA A 217 -8.51 10.39 -6.42
N GLY A 218 -8.19 10.32 -5.13
CA GLY A 218 -8.87 11.06 -4.08
C GLY A 218 -7.88 11.84 -3.22
N GLY A 219 -8.21 13.05 -2.80
CA GLY A 219 -7.33 13.82 -1.92
C GLY A 219 -6.95 13.08 -0.63
N ILE A 220 -7.88 12.30 -0.06
CA ILE A 220 -7.69 11.50 1.15
C ILE A 220 -7.71 10.00 0.85
N LEU A 221 -8.75 9.55 0.15
CA LEU A 221 -9.00 8.13 -0.12
C LEU A 221 -9.22 7.89 -1.62
N GLY A 222 -8.45 7.02 -2.24
CA GLY A 222 -8.61 6.72 -3.67
C GLY A 222 -9.94 6.02 -3.97
N HIS A 223 -10.22 4.93 -3.26
CA HIS A 223 -11.47 4.18 -3.42
C HIS A 223 -11.99 3.61 -2.11
N SER A 224 -13.29 3.82 -1.87
CA SER A 224 -14.00 3.25 -0.72
C SER A 224 -15.05 2.25 -1.17
N LEU A 225 -14.87 0.97 -0.83
CA LEU A 225 -15.90 -0.04 -1.12
C LEU A 225 -17.11 0.11 -0.20
N GLU A 226 -16.85 0.32 1.08
CA GLU A 226 -17.81 0.51 2.17
C GLU A 226 -17.02 1.13 3.34
N GLY A 227 -17.72 1.72 4.32
CA GLY A 227 -17.10 2.36 5.47
C GLY A 227 -17.41 3.86 5.57
N GLU A 228 -16.48 4.62 6.15
CA GLU A 228 -16.70 6.01 6.55
C GLU A 228 -15.46 6.87 6.25
N VAL A 229 -15.66 8.06 5.70
CA VAL A 229 -14.67 9.13 5.65
C VAL A 229 -15.25 10.37 6.29
N SER A 230 -14.74 10.74 7.47
CA SER A 230 -15.31 11.83 8.27
C SER A 230 -14.26 12.80 8.80
N ASP A 231 -14.65 14.07 8.92
CA ASP A 231 -13.82 15.13 9.51
C ASP A 231 -12.43 15.27 8.85
N CYS A 232 -12.32 14.95 7.56
CA CYS A 232 -11.06 14.96 6.83
C CYS A 232 -10.87 16.24 6.01
N SER A 233 -9.61 16.64 5.79
CA SER A 233 -9.31 17.81 4.95
C SER A 233 -8.18 17.57 3.96
N PHE A 234 -8.37 18.02 2.73
CA PHE A 234 -7.38 17.95 1.67
C PHE A 234 -7.02 19.34 1.17
N GLU A 235 -5.73 19.59 0.96
CA GLU A 235 -5.21 20.77 0.28
C GLU A 235 -4.15 20.40 -0.77
N GLY A 236 -4.35 20.74 -2.04
CA GLY A 236 -3.40 20.43 -3.12
C GLY A 236 -4.06 20.11 -4.46
N GLU A 237 -3.34 19.47 -5.39
CA GLU A 237 -3.90 19.03 -6.67
C GLU A 237 -4.27 17.53 -6.65
N VAL A 238 -5.43 17.19 -7.21
CA VAL A 238 -5.81 15.79 -7.50
C VAL A 238 -5.97 15.63 -9.01
N THR A 239 -5.17 14.75 -9.61
CA THR A 239 -5.22 14.47 -11.04
C THR A 239 -5.38 12.97 -11.32
N ALA A 240 -6.46 12.60 -11.99
CA ALA A 240 -6.63 11.27 -12.60
C ALA A 240 -6.54 11.41 -14.12
N SER A 241 -5.62 10.69 -14.78
CA SER A 241 -5.41 10.83 -16.23
C SER A 241 -5.11 9.51 -16.93
N GLY A 242 -5.51 9.40 -18.20
CA GLY A 242 -5.21 8.27 -19.08
C GLY A 242 -6.36 7.92 -20.01
N ASN A 243 -6.21 6.86 -20.80
CA ASN A 243 -7.15 6.56 -21.90
C ASN A 243 -8.45 5.85 -21.47
N TYR A 244 -8.76 5.80 -20.17
CA TYR A 244 -9.91 5.06 -19.67
C TYR A 244 -10.35 5.48 -18.27
N GLN A 245 -11.67 5.66 -18.08
CA GLN A 245 -12.40 5.95 -16.83
C GLN A 245 -11.55 6.54 -15.70
N ASN A 246 -11.24 7.82 -15.84
CA ASN A 246 -10.52 8.58 -14.82
C ASN A 246 -11.52 9.29 -13.91
N ILE A 247 -11.41 9.05 -12.61
CA ILE A 247 -12.26 9.73 -11.61
C ILE A 247 -11.35 10.39 -10.58
N ALA A 248 -11.49 11.71 -10.45
CA ALA A 248 -10.79 12.50 -9.45
C ALA A 248 -11.82 13.10 -8.49
N GLY A 249 -11.56 12.99 -7.18
CA GLY A 249 -12.41 13.56 -6.13
C GLY A 249 -11.58 14.29 -5.08
N GLY A 250 -12.11 15.42 -4.58
CA GLY A 250 -11.39 16.25 -3.60
C GLY A 250 -11.13 15.56 -2.26
N ILE A 251 -11.95 14.57 -1.88
CA ILE A 251 -11.77 13.78 -0.66
C ILE A 251 -11.65 12.30 -1.01
N VAL A 252 -12.71 11.74 -1.60
CA VAL A 252 -12.75 10.36 -2.07
C VAL A 252 -12.81 10.33 -3.59
N GLY A 253 -11.96 9.55 -4.24
CA GLY A 253 -11.97 9.41 -5.71
C GLY A 253 -13.23 8.70 -6.19
N SER A 254 -13.55 7.55 -5.60
CA SER A 254 -14.81 6.85 -5.84
C SER A 254 -15.28 6.10 -4.59
N SER A 255 -16.58 6.11 -4.33
CA SER A 255 -17.21 5.40 -3.20
C SER A 255 -18.42 4.62 -3.68
N ASN A 256 -18.57 3.37 -3.23
CA ASN A 256 -19.77 2.58 -3.53
C ASN A 256 -20.90 2.84 -2.53
N THR A 257 -20.68 2.52 -1.24
CA THR A 257 -21.70 2.65 -0.18
C THR A 257 -21.21 3.41 1.06
N SER A 258 -20.05 4.05 0.97
CA SER A 258 -19.44 4.74 2.11
C SER A 258 -20.10 6.08 2.42
N GLU A 259 -20.13 6.43 3.70
CA GLU A 259 -20.51 7.77 4.15
C GLU A 259 -19.31 8.71 4.05
N VAL A 260 -19.50 9.89 3.46
CA VAL A 260 -18.51 10.97 3.45
C VAL A 260 -19.13 12.21 4.09
N SER A 261 -18.63 12.60 5.26
CA SER A 261 -19.25 13.66 6.09
C SER A 261 -18.21 14.61 6.68
N ASN A 262 -18.59 15.88 6.91
CA ASN A 262 -17.74 16.92 7.52
C ASN A 262 -16.35 17.10 6.88
N CYS A 263 -16.19 16.78 5.60
CA CYS A 263 -14.91 16.89 4.92
C CYS A 263 -14.77 18.19 4.11
N ARG A 264 -13.53 18.65 3.92
CA ARG A 264 -13.21 19.86 3.14
C ARG A 264 -12.07 19.60 2.16
N SER A 265 -12.30 19.87 0.87
CA SER A 265 -11.22 19.91 -0.13
C SER A 265 -10.92 21.35 -0.55
N ALA A 266 -9.64 21.69 -0.65
CA ALA A 266 -9.17 22.97 -1.16
C ALA A 266 -8.07 22.76 -2.22
N GLY A 267 -8.40 22.94 -3.49
CA GLY A 267 -7.43 22.84 -4.58
C GLY A 267 -8.05 22.36 -5.89
N ASN A 268 -7.18 22.10 -6.87
CA ASN A 268 -7.61 21.78 -8.23
C ASN A 268 -7.85 20.28 -8.37
N ILE A 269 -9.01 19.90 -8.91
CA ILE A 269 -9.41 18.52 -9.12
C ILE A 269 -9.62 18.30 -10.62
N THR A 270 -8.84 17.41 -11.20
CA THR A 270 -8.75 17.23 -12.65
C THR A 270 -8.89 15.75 -13.03
N ALA A 271 -9.85 15.44 -13.88
CA ALA A 271 -9.97 14.13 -14.53
C ALA A 271 -9.78 14.31 -16.05
N ILE A 272 -8.83 13.57 -16.63
CA ILE A 272 -8.48 13.64 -18.05
C ILE A 272 -8.68 12.27 -18.68
N ASP A 273 -9.79 12.10 -19.37
CA ASP A 273 -10.00 10.97 -20.26
C ASP A 273 -9.25 11.21 -21.58
N GLY A 274 -8.46 10.23 -21.99
CA GLY A 274 -7.84 10.22 -23.32
C GLY A 274 -8.93 10.09 -24.40
N GLU A 275 -8.70 10.71 -25.56
CA GLU A 275 -9.59 10.57 -26.70
C GLU A 275 -9.75 9.08 -27.02
N LYS A 276 -11.00 8.60 -26.96
CA LYS A 276 -11.36 7.25 -27.39
C LYS A 276 -11.09 7.19 -28.89
N VAL A 277 -9.94 6.62 -29.28
CA VAL A 277 -9.60 6.41 -30.69
C VAL A 277 -10.47 5.25 -31.20
N ASP A 278 -11.74 5.55 -31.48
CA ASP A 278 -12.66 4.65 -32.17
C ASP A 278 -12.23 4.55 -33.65
N ASN A 279 -11.12 3.85 -33.91
CA ASN A 279 -10.72 3.48 -35.27
C ASN A 279 -11.64 2.35 -35.76
N TRP A 280 -12.79 2.74 -36.34
CA TRP A 280 -13.57 1.86 -37.20
C TRP A 280 -13.06 2.02 -38.63
N GLY A 281 -12.09 1.18 -39.01
CA GLY A 281 -11.63 0.98 -40.39
C GLY A 281 -12.15 -0.34 -40.95
#